data_AF-A0A9E3U4R6-F1
#
_entry.id   AF-A0A9E3U4R6-F1
#
_cell.length_a   1.000
_cell.length_b   1.000
_cell.length_c   1.000
_cell.angle_alpha   90.00
_cell.angle_beta   90.00
_cell.angle_gamma   90.00
#
_symmetry.space_group_name_H-M   'P 1'
#
loop_
_entity.id
_entity.type
_entity.pdbx_description
1 polymer ?
#
loop_
_entity_poly.entity_id
_entity_poly.type
_entity_poly.pdbx_seq_one_letter_code
_entity_poly.pdbx_strand_id
1 'polypeptide(L)'
;MKARPATTFCLIFAVLPALAAAQDAPADGIVLAAADSAPPKAAPFDFWHASLQAVAARFPVGDADADPSAAQDALAAAIAQRCAAATVEFHASVRSVRWSDGVAHIETESEIPEVRRLRKVLVFGAPQALRVTRVAPIDLVMEQQEAAAIVPGDLLTFRARLTFHPASDPIGGDSGEVPIYSIRREASGGTLGVFASDQYAASIGGKVFRGHTGPTTH
;
A
#
# COMPACT_ATOMS: atom_id res chain seq x y z
N MET A 1 -49.81 -44.69 -8.11
CA MET A 1 -49.50 -44.22 -9.48
C MET A 1 -48.01 -43.96 -9.59
N LYS A 2 -47.47 -44.33 -10.76
CA LYS A 2 -46.09 -44.36 -11.26
C LYS A 2 -45.06 -43.36 -10.67
N ALA A 3 -43.91 -43.94 -10.32
CA ALA A 3 -42.61 -43.29 -10.15
C ALA A 3 -42.04 -42.76 -11.47
N ARG A 4 -41.21 -41.70 -11.40
CA ARG A 4 -40.00 -41.52 -12.23
C ARG A 4 -38.94 -40.65 -11.51
N PRO A 5 -37.67 -41.08 -11.50
CA PRO A 5 -36.50 -40.29 -11.07
C PRO A 5 -35.77 -39.67 -12.28
N ALA A 6 -34.91 -38.69 -12.04
CA ALA A 6 -33.87 -38.25 -12.97
C ALA A 6 -32.86 -37.35 -12.22
N THR A 7 -31.55 -37.33 -12.45
CA THR A 7 -30.60 -38.17 -13.17
C THR A 7 -29.24 -37.64 -12.71
N THR A 8 -28.39 -38.52 -12.18
CA THR A 8 -26.97 -38.29 -11.91
C THR A 8 -26.23 -37.91 -13.20
N PHE A 9 -25.41 -36.85 -13.17
CA PHE A 9 -24.41 -36.61 -14.20
C PHE A 9 -23.01 -36.65 -13.56
N CYS A 10 -22.33 -37.78 -13.74
CA CYS A 10 -20.89 -37.88 -13.61
C CYS A 10 -20.29 -37.63 -14.99
N LEU A 11 -19.28 -36.77 -15.07
CA LEU A 11 -18.28 -36.84 -16.14
C LEU A 11 -16.89 -36.86 -15.50
N ILE A 12 -16.34 -38.06 -15.52
CA ILE A 12 -14.93 -38.38 -15.34
C ILE A 12 -14.27 -38.17 -16.72
N PHE A 13 -13.12 -37.50 -16.77
CA PHE A 13 -12.15 -37.73 -17.82
C PHE A 13 -10.76 -37.93 -17.20
N ALA A 14 -10.22 -39.12 -17.44
CA ALA A 14 -8.90 -39.62 -17.08
C ALA A 14 -7.84 -39.06 -18.07
N VAL A 15 -6.69 -38.56 -17.63
CA VAL A 15 -5.35 -39.23 -17.47
C VAL A 15 -4.52 -39.43 -18.78
N LEU A 16 -3.43 -38.63 -18.88
CA LEU A 16 -2.05 -38.82 -19.45
C LEU A 16 -1.84 -39.12 -20.97
N PRO A 17 -0.63 -38.91 -21.59
CA PRO A 17 0.73 -38.94 -20.99
C PRO A 17 1.79 -37.89 -21.45
N ALA A 18 2.94 -37.98 -20.79
CA ALA A 18 4.23 -37.29 -20.95
C ALA A 18 4.93 -37.49 -22.32
N LEU A 19 5.90 -36.61 -22.69
CA LEU A 19 7.34 -36.93 -22.81
C LEU A 19 8.19 -35.76 -23.43
N ALA A 20 9.21 -35.34 -22.68
CA ALA A 20 10.59 -34.90 -23.00
C ALA A 20 10.98 -33.91 -24.13
N ALA A 21 11.72 -32.87 -23.71
CA ALA A 21 13.03 -32.35 -24.19
C ALA A 21 13.06 -30.81 -23.93
N ALA A 22 14.10 -30.10 -23.49
CA ALA A 22 15.53 -30.30 -23.22
C ALA A 22 15.96 -29.25 -22.17
N GLN A 23 16.74 -29.62 -21.15
CA GLN A 23 18.14 -29.22 -20.87
C GLN A 23 18.47 -27.74 -20.55
N ASP A 24 19.02 -27.57 -19.34
CA ASP A 24 20.04 -26.63 -18.84
C ASP A 24 19.88 -25.10 -18.97
N ALA A 25 19.66 -24.43 -17.82
CA ALA A 25 20.32 -23.18 -17.40
C ALA A 25 19.90 -22.79 -15.95
N PRO A 26 20.72 -22.04 -15.19
CA PRO A 26 20.86 -22.17 -13.73
C PRO A 26 19.96 -21.26 -12.87
N ALA A 27 20.13 -21.44 -11.56
CA ALA A 27 19.41 -20.96 -10.39
C ALA A 27 19.03 -19.46 -10.31
N ASP A 28 18.14 -19.20 -9.34
CA ASP A 28 17.63 -17.92 -8.83
C ASP A 28 16.41 -17.30 -9.52
N GLY A 29 15.33 -18.08 -9.55
CA GLY A 29 13.97 -17.55 -9.59
C GLY A 29 13.36 -17.57 -8.19
N ILE A 30 13.18 -16.40 -7.57
CA ILE A 30 12.32 -16.27 -6.38
C ILE A 30 10.90 -16.62 -6.84
N VAL A 31 10.49 -17.84 -6.52
CA VAL A 31 9.11 -18.29 -6.57
C VAL A 31 8.34 -17.45 -5.55
N LEU A 32 7.51 -16.52 -6.03
CA LEU A 32 6.36 -16.02 -5.28
C LEU A 32 5.68 -17.25 -4.69
N ALA A 33 5.75 -17.41 -3.37
CA ALA A 33 5.17 -18.53 -2.67
C ALA A 33 3.75 -18.77 -3.19
N ALA A 34 3.56 -19.92 -3.83
CA ALA A 34 2.26 -20.40 -4.28
C ALA A 34 1.45 -20.76 -3.04
N ALA A 35 0.83 -19.74 -2.43
CA ALA A 35 -0.50 -19.90 -1.88
C ALA A 35 -1.47 -19.75 -3.07
N ASP A 36 -2.40 -20.69 -3.18
CA ASP A 36 -3.33 -20.92 -4.29
C ASP A 36 -4.40 -19.81 -4.42
N SER A 37 -3.97 -18.56 -4.46
CA SER A 37 -4.80 -17.37 -4.51
C SER A 37 -4.05 -16.31 -5.31
N ALA A 38 -4.64 -15.89 -6.43
CA ALA A 38 -4.12 -14.78 -7.22
C ALA A 38 -3.72 -13.61 -6.29
N PRO A 39 -2.57 -12.96 -6.52
CA PRO A 39 -2.14 -11.85 -5.67
C PRO A 39 -3.28 -10.83 -5.58
N PRO A 40 -3.61 -10.32 -4.38
CA PRO A 40 -4.74 -9.41 -4.22
C PRO A 40 -4.61 -8.25 -5.21
N LYS A 41 -5.70 -7.98 -5.93
CA LYS A 41 -5.74 -6.91 -6.92
C LYS A 41 -5.39 -5.60 -6.21
N ALA A 42 -4.33 -4.94 -6.69
CA ALA A 42 -3.91 -3.66 -6.11
C ALA A 42 -5.03 -2.64 -6.28
N ALA A 43 -5.32 -1.90 -5.20
CA ALA A 43 -6.21 -0.77 -5.23
C ALA A 43 -5.43 0.46 -5.72
N PRO A 44 -5.92 1.19 -6.73
CA PRO A 44 -5.37 2.48 -7.08
C PRO A 44 -5.38 3.42 -5.86
N PHE A 45 -4.32 4.23 -5.73
CA PHE A 45 -4.19 5.16 -4.60
C PHE A 45 -5.40 6.06 -4.40
N ASP A 46 -5.97 6.62 -5.47
CA ASP A 46 -7.16 7.48 -5.37
C ASP A 46 -8.35 6.77 -4.71
N PHE A 47 -8.53 5.48 -5.01
CA PHE A 47 -9.60 4.68 -4.41
C PHE A 47 -9.33 4.40 -2.93
N TRP A 48 -8.08 4.04 -2.59
CA TRP A 48 -7.67 3.82 -1.21
C TRP A 48 -7.79 5.11 -0.39
N HIS A 49 -7.31 6.23 -0.93
CA HIS A 49 -7.40 7.54 -0.30
C HIS A 49 -8.87 7.98 -0.10
N ALA A 50 -9.73 7.82 -1.11
CA ALA A 50 -11.16 8.09 -0.96
C ALA A 50 -11.81 7.20 0.10
N SER A 51 -11.41 5.94 0.21
CA SER A 51 -11.88 5.01 1.24
C SER A 51 -11.51 5.48 2.65
N LEU A 52 -10.28 5.96 2.85
CA LEU A 52 -9.85 6.58 4.11
C LEU A 52 -10.72 7.78 4.48
N GLN A 53 -10.96 8.69 3.52
CA GLN A 53 -11.82 9.86 3.76
C GLN A 53 -13.26 9.45 4.09
N ALA A 54 -13.79 8.43 3.42
CA ALA A 54 -15.13 7.90 3.67
C ALA A 54 -15.26 7.21 5.04
N VAL A 55 -14.19 6.61 5.57
CA VAL A 55 -14.16 6.11 6.95
C VAL A 55 -14.21 7.29 7.92
N ALA A 56 -13.33 8.28 7.76
CA ALA A 56 -13.27 9.44 8.65
C ALA A 56 -14.57 10.25 8.71
N ALA A 57 -15.29 10.33 7.58
CA ALA A 57 -16.58 11.00 7.51
C ALA A 57 -17.65 10.42 8.44
N ARG A 58 -17.50 9.15 8.89
CA ARG A 58 -18.43 8.49 9.82
C ARG A 58 -18.15 8.83 11.28
N PHE A 59 -17.07 9.55 11.56
CA PHE A 59 -16.63 9.90 12.91
C PHE A 59 -16.54 11.43 13.05
N PRO A 60 -17.65 12.18 13.01
CA PRO A 60 -17.59 13.64 13.15
C PRO A 60 -16.98 14.06 14.50
N VAL A 61 -16.17 15.11 14.51
CA VAL A 61 -15.75 15.80 15.73
C VAL A 61 -16.92 16.69 16.14
N GLY A 62 -17.74 16.28 17.10
CA GLY A 62 -19.03 16.98 17.28
C GLY A 62 -19.74 16.87 18.63
N ASP A 63 -19.59 15.80 19.40
CA ASP A 63 -20.25 15.77 20.72
C ASP A 63 -19.28 16.26 21.81
N ALA A 64 -19.62 17.40 22.39
CA ALA A 64 -18.88 18.02 23.51
C ALA A 64 -18.81 17.12 24.75
N ASP A 65 -19.65 16.08 24.80
CA ASP A 65 -19.72 15.09 25.89
C ASP A 65 -18.97 13.78 25.60
N ALA A 66 -18.40 13.61 24.39
CA ALA A 66 -17.64 12.42 24.05
C ALA A 66 -16.15 12.61 24.38
N ASP A 67 -15.55 11.61 25.04
CA ASP A 67 -14.10 11.58 25.28
C ASP A 67 -13.34 11.66 23.94
N PRO A 68 -12.58 12.73 23.69
CA PRO A 68 -11.88 12.93 22.43
C PRO A 68 -10.80 11.87 22.18
N SER A 69 -10.28 11.21 23.21
CA SER A 69 -9.33 10.09 23.06
C SER A 69 -10.06 8.85 22.55
N ALA A 70 -11.17 8.47 23.18
CA ALA A 70 -11.96 7.31 22.77
C ALA A 70 -12.48 7.44 21.32
N ALA A 71 -12.86 8.65 20.91
CA ALA A 71 -13.27 8.92 19.53
C ALA A 71 -12.12 8.78 18.52
N GLN A 72 -10.89 9.14 18.89
CA GLN A 72 -9.70 8.96 18.05
C GLN A 72 -9.33 7.48 17.93
N ASP A 73 -9.37 6.74 19.04
CA ASP A 73 -9.09 5.31 19.06
C ASP A 73 -10.11 4.52 18.24
N ALA A 74 -11.39 4.87 18.34
CA ALA A 74 -12.46 4.27 17.54
C ALA A 74 -12.25 4.52 16.04
N LEU A 75 -11.81 5.73 15.66
CA LEU A 75 -11.47 6.04 14.27
C LEU A 75 -10.24 5.26 13.80
N ALA A 76 -9.19 5.19 14.61
CA ALA A 76 -7.98 4.43 14.31
C ALA A 76 -8.30 2.93 14.11
N ALA A 77 -9.13 2.35 14.99
CA ALA A 77 -9.62 0.98 14.86
C ALA A 77 -10.44 0.76 13.57
N ALA A 78 -11.30 1.72 13.20
CA ALA A 78 -12.07 1.62 11.96
C ALA A 78 -11.18 1.74 10.70
N ILE A 79 -10.13 2.56 10.75
CA ILE A 79 -9.11 2.63 9.70
C ILE A 79 -8.38 1.30 9.58
N ALA A 80 -7.93 0.73 10.71
CA ALA A 80 -7.27 -0.57 10.75
C ALA A 80 -8.16 -1.66 10.13
N GLN A 81 -9.44 -1.72 10.51
CA GLN A 81 -10.35 -2.77 10.02
C GLN A 81 -10.64 -2.68 8.52
N ARG A 82 -10.70 -1.47 7.95
CA ARG A 82 -11.20 -1.27 6.58
C ARG A 82 -10.13 -0.99 5.55
N CYS A 83 -8.99 -0.47 5.99
CA CYS A 83 -7.93 0.01 5.11
C CYS A 83 -6.59 -0.69 5.36
N ALA A 84 -6.46 -1.52 6.42
CA ALA A 84 -5.28 -2.36 6.59
C ALA A 84 -5.29 -3.54 5.60
N ALA A 85 -4.08 -4.00 5.26
CA ALA A 85 -3.79 -5.03 4.27
C ALA A 85 -4.18 -4.71 2.83
N ALA A 86 -4.51 -3.45 2.51
CA ALA A 86 -4.67 -3.02 1.14
C ALA A 86 -3.31 -3.03 0.43
N THR A 87 -3.25 -3.70 -0.72
CA THR A 87 -2.16 -3.45 -1.67
C THR A 87 -2.48 -2.17 -2.41
N VAL A 88 -1.68 -1.14 -2.21
CA VAL A 88 -1.86 0.18 -2.84
C VAL A 88 -0.87 0.32 -3.99
N GLU A 89 -1.35 0.89 -5.09
CA GLU A 89 -0.54 1.23 -6.26
C GLU A 89 -0.70 2.71 -6.62
N PHE A 90 0.41 3.40 -6.87
CA PHE A 90 0.40 4.78 -7.37
C PHE A 90 1.51 5.02 -8.38
N HIS A 91 1.31 6.04 -9.20
CA HIS A 91 2.30 6.52 -10.15
C HIS A 91 2.79 7.90 -9.69
N ALA A 92 4.10 8.11 -9.69
CA ALA A 92 4.68 9.40 -9.31
C ALA A 92 5.92 9.71 -10.14
N SER A 93 6.13 10.99 -10.45
CA SER A 93 7.35 11.44 -11.12
C SER A 93 8.51 11.46 -10.13
N VAL A 94 9.68 10.96 -10.53
CA VAL A 94 10.90 11.06 -9.73
C VAL A 94 11.35 12.53 -9.65
N ARG A 95 11.66 13.01 -8.45
CA ARG A 95 12.25 14.34 -8.20
C ARG A 95 13.75 14.29 -8.05
N SER A 96 14.23 13.37 -7.23
CA SER A 96 15.65 13.20 -6.96
C SER A 96 15.95 11.75 -6.60
N VAL A 97 17.19 11.34 -6.85
CA VAL A 97 17.71 10.03 -6.50
C VAL A 97 19.04 10.25 -5.79
N ARG A 98 19.20 9.65 -4.61
CA ARG A 98 20.47 9.56 -3.90
C ARG A 98 20.80 8.10 -3.69
N TRP A 99 22.01 7.69 -4.03
CA TRP A 99 22.45 6.30 -3.85
C TRP A 99 23.53 6.22 -2.78
N SER A 100 23.39 5.25 -1.89
CA SER A 100 24.37 4.90 -0.86
C SER A 100 24.24 3.43 -0.51
N ASP A 101 25.37 2.74 -0.41
CA ASP A 101 25.47 1.38 0.14
C ASP A 101 24.46 0.36 -0.44
N GLY A 102 24.28 0.38 -1.77
CA GLY A 102 23.38 -0.54 -2.47
C GLY A 102 21.89 -0.18 -2.39
N VAL A 103 21.56 0.99 -1.84
CA VAL A 103 20.21 1.50 -1.71
C VAL A 103 20.09 2.84 -2.43
N ALA A 104 19.06 2.98 -3.26
CA ALA A 104 18.64 4.23 -3.85
C ALA A 104 17.48 4.83 -3.04
N HIS A 105 17.70 6.01 -2.48
CA HIS A 105 16.71 6.85 -1.85
C HIS A 105 16.05 7.73 -2.92
N ILE A 106 14.81 7.39 -3.30
CA ILE A 106 14.07 8.07 -4.36
C ILE A 106 13.03 9.01 -3.75
N GLU A 107 13.20 10.30 -4.00
CA GLU A 107 12.19 11.30 -3.72
C GLU A 107 11.29 11.45 -4.94
N THR A 108 9.98 11.38 -4.77
CA THR A 108 9.00 11.53 -5.85
C THR A 108 8.10 12.74 -5.64
N GLU A 109 7.38 13.15 -6.68
CA GLU A 109 6.22 14.03 -6.52
C GLU A 109 5.16 13.36 -5.65
N SER A 110 4.36 14.18 -4.94
CA SER A 110 3.26 13.66 -4.14
C SER A 110 2.13 13.20 -5.05
N GLU A 111 1.78 11.93 -4.95
CA GLU A 111 0.60 11.31 -5.54
C GLU A 111 -0.71 11.78 -4.86
N ILE A 112 -0.60 12.35 -3.66
CA ILE A 112 -1.71 12.95 -2.95
C ILE A 112 -2.12 14.21 -3.71
N PRO A 113 -3.36 14.30 -4.23
CA PRO A 113 -3.81 15.48 -4.94
C PRO A 113 -3.64 16.71 -4.05
N GLU A 114 -2.92 17.73 -4.54
CA GLU A 114 -2.98 19.03 -3.90
C GLU A 114 -4.44 19.47 -3.93
N VAL A 115 -5.09 19.53 -2.76
CA VAL A 115 -6.39 20.18 -2.63
C VAL A 115 -6.14 21.66 -2.87
N ARG A 116 -6.05 22.07 -4.13
CA ARG A 116 -5.95 23.45 -4.57
C ARG A 116 -7.20 24.15 -4.08
N ARG A 117 -7.12 24.70 -2.87
CA ARG A 117 -8.03 25.69 -2.30
C ARG A 117 -9.46 25.60 -2.83
N LEU A 118 -10.14 24.48 -2.65
CA LEU A 118 -11.61 24.45 -2.63
C LEU A 118 -12.10 25.03 -1.30
N ARG A 119 -11.56 26.18 -0.90
CA ARG A 119 -12.05 27.02 0.21
C ARG A 119 -13.39 27.70 -0.13
N LYS A 120 -14.02 27.37 -1.26
CA LYS A 120 -15.29 27.98 -1.70
C LYS A 120 -16.49 27.02 -1.72
N VAL A 121 -16.31 25.75 -1.38
CA VAL A 121 -17.44 24.82 -1.20
C VAL A 121 -17.25 24.01 0.10
N LEU A 122 -16.90 24.72 1.18
CA LEU A 122 -17.14 24.20 2.53
C LEU A 122 -18.63 24.42 2.82
N VAL A 123 -19.42 23.45 2.38
CA VAL A 123 -20.76 23.22 2.93
C VAL A 123 -20.57 23.06 4.43
N PHE A 124 -21.29 23.86 5.22
CA PHE A 124 -21.48 23.66 6.67
C PHE A 124 -21.75 22.16 6.91
N GLY A 125 -20.79 21.43 7.49
CA GLY A 125 -20.91 19.98 7.75
C GLY A 125 -20.05 19.06 6.88
N ALA A 126 -19.11 19.57 6.07
CA ALA A 126 -18.15 18.71 5.38
C ALA A 126 -17.34 17.87 6.39
N PRO A 127 -17.26 16.54 6.23
CA PRO A 127 -16.49 15.69 7.13
C PRO A 127 -15.02 16.15 7.12
N GLN A 128 -14.49 16.38 8.32
CA GLN A 128 -13.10 16.82 8.47
C GLN A 128 -12.17 15.79 7.83
N ALA A 129 -11.42 16.23 6.82
CA ALA A 129 -10.58 15.35 6.04
C ALA A 129 -9.43 14.81 6.91
N LEU A 130 -9.08 13.56 6.68
CA LEU A 130 -7.79 13.04 7.14
C LEU A 130 -6.70 13.71 6.30
N ARG A 131 -5.67 14.20 6.98
CA ARG A 131 -4.44 14.59 6.32
C ARG A 131 -3.56 13.34 6.19
N VAL A 132 -3.42 12.86 4.96
CA VAL A 132 -2.45 11.82 4.59
C VAL A 132 -1.16 12.51 4.17
N THR A 133 -0.01 12.02 4.63
CA THR A 133 1.30 12.57 4.26
C THR A 133 2.25 11.41 4.03
N ARG A 134 2.95 11.41 2.89
CA ARG A 134 3.99 10.42 2.63
C ARG A 134 5.18 10.64 3.57
N VAL A 135 5.61 9.58 4.23
CA VAL A 135 6.85 9.57 5.03
C VAL A 135 8.02 9.49 4.04
N ALA A 136 9.17 10.05 4.39
CA ALA A 136 10.31 10.35 3.51
C ALA A 136 10.87 9.11 2.73
N PRO A 137 11.89 9.29 1.85
CA PRO A 137 12.02 8.72 0.50
C PRO A 137 11.73 7.21 0.33
N ILE A 138 11.39 6.82 -0.91
CA ILE A 138 11.22 5.41 -1.27
C ILE A 138 12.60 4.79 -1.44
N ASP A 139 12.94 3.84 -0.58
CA ASP A 139 14.24 3.19 -0.60
C ASP A 139 14.19 1.91 -1.42
N LEU A 140 15.02 1.80 -2.45
CA LEU A 140 15.02 0.65 -3.35
C LEU A 140 16.40 0.01 -3.39
N VAL A 141 16.45 -1.32 -3.27
CA VAL A 141 17.70 -2.07 -3.43
C VAL A 141 18.03 -2.11 -4.91
N MET A 142 19.14 -1.48 -5.29
CA MET A 142 19.60 -1.43 -6.69
C MET A 142 21.10 -1.10 -6.79
N GLU A 143 21.68 -1.48 -7.92
CA GLU A 143 23.07 -1.17 -8.25
C GLU A 143 23.26 0.33 -8.51
N GLN A 144 24.47 0.84 -8.25
CA GLN A 144 24.79 2.25 -8.48
C GLN A 144 24.54 2.69 -9.92
N GLN A 145 24.85 1.82 -10.88
CA GLN A 145 24.63 2.09 -12.31
C GLN A 145 23.14 2.22 -12.64
N GLU A 146 22.28 1.46 -11.97
CA GLU A 146 20.83 1.53 -12.15
C GLU A 146 20.27 2.82 -11.55
N ALA A 147 20.73 3.19 -10.36
CA ALA A 147 20.36 4.45 -9.72
C ALA A 147 20.79 5.67 -10.55
N ALA A 148 21.99 5.62 -11.13
CA ALA A 148 22.52 6.69 -11.98
C ALA A 148 21.79 6.83 -13.33
N ALA A 149 21.08 5.79 -13.77
CA ALA A 149 20.29 5.82 -15.00
C ALA A 149 18.90 6.47 -14.81
N ILE A 150 18.44 6.61 -13.56
CA ILE A 150 17.15 7.24 -13.26
C ILE A 150 17.31 8.75 -13.31
N VAL A 151 16.47 9.41 -14.11
CA VAL A 151 16.49 10.87 -14.25
C VAL A 151 15.25 11.51 -13.61
N PRO A 152 15.36 12.73 -13.05
CA PRO A 152 14.20 13.49 -12.61
C PRO A 152 13.16 13.63 -13.75
N GLY A 153 11.90 13.37 -13.43
CA GLY A 153 10.79 13.29 -14.39
C GLY A 153 10.44 11.86 -14.83
N ASP A 154 11.29 10.87 -14.55
CA ASP A 154 10.96 9.46 -14.82
C ASP A 154 9.71 9.04 -14.05
N LEU A 155 8.87 8.23 -14.69
CA LEU A 155 7.66 7.72 -14.07
C LEU A 155 7.99 6.48 -13.24
N LEU A 156 7.70 6.57 -11.94
CA LEU A 156 7.78 5.47 -11.00
C LEU A 156 6.38 4.91 -10.75
N THR A 157 6.23 3.59 -10.86
CA THR A 157 5.02 2.86 -10.42
C THR A 157 5.33 2.15 -9.11
N PHE A 158 4.75 2.61 -8.01
CA PHE A 158 4.96 2.05 -6.68
C PHE A 158 3.84 1.09 -6.33
N ARG A 159 4.19 -0.02 -5.65
CA ARG A 159 3.23 -0.96 -5.10
C ARG A 159 3.68 -1.43 -3.72
N ALA A 160 2.81 -1.33 -2.73
CA ALA A 160 3.07 -1.81 -1.37
C ALA A 160 1.85 -2.47 -0.75
N ARG A 161 2.08 -3.44 0.13
CA ARG A 161 1.05 -3.94 1.05
C ARG A 161 1.12 -3.11 2.33
N LEU A 162 0.06 -2.38 2.63
CA LEU A 162 0.04 -1.47 3.77
C LEU A 162 -0.55 -2.13 5.02
N THR A 163 0.18 -2.09 6.13
CA THR A 163 -0.30 -2.40 7.48
C THR A 163 -0.52 -1.09 8.23
N PHE A 164 -1.62 -0.95 8.96
CA PHE A 164 -1.89 0.25 9.77
C PHE A 164 -1.44 0.04 11.21
N HIS A 165 -0.60 0.95 11.71
CA HIS A 165 -0.14 1.02 13.08
C HIS A 165 -0.77 2.24 13.75
N PRO A 166 -1.69 2.06 14.72
CA PRO A 166 -2.27 3.19 15.42
C PRO A 166 -1.20 3.94 16.22
N ALA A 167 -1.40 5.22 16.51
CA ALA A 167 -0.42 6.02 17.24
C ALA A 167 -0.13 5.48 18.66
N SER A 168 -1.06 4.72 19.24
CA SER A 168 -0.91 4.01 20.51
C SER A 168 0.03 2.79 20.44
N ASP A 169 0.29 2.27 19.24
CA ASP A 169 1.13 1.09 18.99
C ASP A 169 2.08 1.39 17.82
N PRO A 170 3.14 2.17 18.06
CA PRO A 170 4.05 2.61 17.02
C PRO A 170 4.85 1.43 16.45
N ILE A 171 5.24 1.56 15.18
CA ILE A 171 6.11 0.60 14.50
C ILE A 171 7.36 0.35 15.36
N GLY A 172 7.55 -0.90 15.80
CA GLY A 172 8.70 -1.30 16.59
C GLY A 172 9.99 -1.27 15.76
N GLY A 173 11.12 -0.92 16.38
CA GLY A 173 12.42 -0.79 15.71
C GLY A 173 12.90 -2.06 14.99
N ASP A 174 12.41 -3.24 15.39
CA ASP A 174 12.79 -4.54 14.82
C ASP A 174 11.73 -5.12 13.85
N SER A 175 10.66 -4.38 13.56
CA SER A 175 9.57 -4.88 12.70
C SER A 175 9.99 -5.14 11.25
N GLY A 176 11.06 -4.47 10.79
CA GLY A 176 11.43 -4.45 9.36
C GLY A 176 10.39 -3.75 8.48
N GLU A 177 9.37 -3.11 9.08
CA GLU A 177 8.35 -2.37 8.36
C GLU A 177 8.80 -0.93 8.14
N VAL A 178 8.70 -0.47 6.88
CA VAL A 178 9.04 0.91 6.53
C VAL A 178 7.77 1.75 6.53
N PRO A 179 7.75 2.89 7.25
CA PRO A 179 6.60 3.80 7.23
C PRO A 179 6.45 4.42 5.84
N ILE A 180 5.27 4.30 5.24
CA ILE A 180 4.95 4.86 3.91
C ILE A 180 4.08 6.11 4.05
N TYR A 181 3.04 6.07 4.90
CA TYR A 181 2.12 7.20 5.10
C TYR A 181 1.86 7.48 6.58
N SER A 182 1.89 8.76 6.96
CA SER A 182 1.35 9.23 8.23
C SER A 182 -0.07 9.75 8.04
N ILE A 183 -0.95 9.39 8.97
CA ILE A 183 -2.35 9.81 8.98
C ILE A 183 -2.58 10.72 10.19
N ARG A 184 -3.09 11.92 9.93
CA ARG A 184 -3.44 12.90 10.96
C ARG A 184 -4.86 13.39 10.77
N ARG A 185 -5.52 13.77 11.86
CA ARG A 185 -6.79 14.49 11.80
C ARG A 185 -6.50 15.99 11.74
N GLU A 186 -7.08 16.67 10.74
CA GLU A 186 -6.78 18.10 10.51
C GLU A 186 -7.23 19.00 11.66
N ALA A 187 -8.40 18.74 12.26
CA ALA A 187 -8.95 19.62 13.30
C ALA A 187 -8.36 19.42 14.70
N SER A 188 -7.95 18.20 15.06
CA SER A 188 -7.38 17.91 16.38
C SER A 188 -5.85 17.94 16.39
N GLY A 189 -5.20 17.97 15.23
CA GLY A 189 -3.73 17.95 15.10
C GLY A 189 -3.07 16.62 15.53
N GLY A 190 -3.83 15.69 16.10
CA GLY A 190 -3.36 14.38 16.56
C GLY A 190 -3.02 13.44 15.41
N THR A 191 -1.90 12.72 15.55
CA THR A 191 -1.56 11.59 14.67
C THR A 191 -2.46 10.42 15.03
N LEU A 192 -3.15 9.85 14.04
CA LEU A 192 -3.98 8.66 14.22
C LEU A 192 -3.15 7.39 14.10
N GLY A 193 -2.12 7.42 13.27
CA GLY A 193 -1.24 6.28 13.04
C GLY A 193 -0.42 6.43 11.76
N VAL A 194 0.22 5.33 11.40
CA VAL A 194 1.10 5.22 10.24
C VAL A 194 0.73 3.97 9.45
N PHE A 195 0.69 4.08 8.13
CA PHE A 195 0.72 2.91 7.26
C PHE A 195 2.16 2.56 6.94
N ALA A 196 2.54 1.33 7.24
CA ALA A 196 3.86 0.77 7.00
C ALA A 196 3.80 -0.41 6.04
N SER A 197 4.95 -0.83 5.53
CA SER A 197 5.05 -1.98 4.64
C SER A 197 6.39 -2.69 4.84
N ASP A 198 6.34 -4.00 4.99
CA ASP A 198 7.49 -4.92 4.88
C ASP A 198 7.66 -5.45 3.44
N GLN A 199 6.69 -5.18 2.57
CA GLN A 199 6.62 -5.71 1.21
C GLN A 199 6.20 -4.62 0.22
N TYR A 200 7.19 -3.92 -0.33
CA TYR A 200 6.98 -2.98 -1.42
C TYR A 200 7.97 -3.17 -2.56
N ALA A 201 7.56 -2.71 -3.73
CA ALA A 201 8.34 -2.71 -4.96
C ALA A 201 7.99 -1.47 -5.78
N ALA A 202 8.92 -1.06 -6.63
CA ALA A 202 8.70 0.00 -7.59
C ALA A 202 9.19 -0.41 -8.98
N SER A 203 8.49 0.04 -10.01
CA SER A 203 8.90 -0.12 -11.41
C SER A 203 9.30 1.23 -12.00
N ILE A 204 10.49 1.30 -12.59
CA ILE A 204 11.03 2.50 -13.27
C ILE A 204 11.62 2.04 -14.59
N GLY A 205 11.18 2.64 -15.71
CA GLY A 205 11.62 2.23 -17.04
C GLY A 205 11.32 0.76 -17.39
N GLY A 206 10.29 0.17 -16.76
CA GLY A 206 9.91 -1.24 -16.94
C GLY A 206 10.74 -2.24 -16.13
N LYS A 207 11.76 -1.79 -15.39
CA LYS A 207 12.51 -2.62 -14.43
C LYS A 207 11.85 -2.55 -13.06
N VAL A 208 11.70 -3.69 -12.40
CA VAL A 208 11.13 -3.80 -11.06
C VAL A 208 12.24 -3.91 -10.03
N PHE A 209 12.17 -3.06 -9.00
CA PHE A 209 13.09 -3.00 -7.88
C PHE A 209 12.36 -3.29 -6.58
N ARG A 210 13.03 -3.99 -5.67
CA ARG A 210 12.47 -4.32 -4.36
C ARG A 210 12.74 -3.18 -3.37
N GLY A 211 11.76 -2.91 -2.53
CA GLY A 211 11.92 -2.01 -1.40
C GLY A 211 12.99 -2.47 -0.42
N HIS A 212 13.76 -1.53 0.09
CA HIS A 212 14.65 -1.77 1.21
C HIS A 212 13.83 -1.72 2.51
N THR A 213 13.96 -2.77 3.33
CA THR A 213 13.21 -2.94 4.58
C THR A 213 14.13 -3.10 5.79
N GLY A 214 15.41 -2.79 5.62
CA GLY A 214 16.41 -2.81 6.68
C GLY A 214 16.43 -1.50 7.47
N PRO A 215 17.16 -1.47 8.60
CA PRO A 215 17.37 -0.24 9.34
C PRO A 215 18.10 0.78 8.46
N THR A 216 17.44 1.91 8.19
CA THR A 216 18.05 3.02 7.46
C THR A 216 19.09 3.68 8.38
N THR A 217 20.38 3.36 8.19
CA THR A 217 21.47 4.12 8.79
C THR A 217 21.57 5.47 8.08
N HIS A 218 20.97 6.49 8.68
CA HIS A 218 21.13 7.89 8.26
C HIS A 218 22.40 8.51 8.82
#